data_AF-A0A2N7BPP0-F1
#
_entry.id   AF-A0A2N7BPP0-F1
#
_cell.length_a   1.000
_cell.length_b   1.000
_cell.length_c   1.000
_cell.angle_alpha   90.00
_cell.angle_beta   90.00
_cell.angle_gamma   90.00
#
_symmetry.space_group_name_H-M   'P 1'
#
loop_
_entity.id
_entity.type
_entity.pdbx_description
1 polymer ?
#
loop_
_entity_poly.entity_id
_entity_poly.type
_entity_poly.pdbx_seq_one_letter_code
_entity_poly.pdbx_strand_id
1 'polypeptide(L)'
;MNMRVLIGLIATFIGLFAMVYLIAGGTQFPIYQWPQEAYLGLVFSVVWGTGVAASVAYVFSALVFVTVAVVCYAIGYKIGGLLSSKSQA
;
A
#
# COMPACT_ATOMS: atom_id res chain seq x y z
N MET A 1 -19.72 -5.75 -11.37
CA MET A 1 -18.25 -5.89 -11.18
C MET A 1 -17.98 -7.28 -10.62
N ASN A 2 -16.99 -8.02 -11.13
CA ASN A 2 -16.68 -9.37 -10.64
C ASN A 2 -16.33 -9.34 -9.14
N MET A 3 -16.95 -10.21 -8.33
CA MET A 3 -16.75 -10.24 -6.88
C MET A 3 -15.27 -10.45 -6.48
N ARG A 4 -14.51 -11.16 -7.32
CA ARG A 4 -13.05 -11.34 -7.19
C ARG A 4 -12.29 -10.01 -7.31
N VAL A 5 -12.67 -9.18 -8.27
CA VAL A 5 -12.07 -7.86 -8.52
C VAL A 5 -12.43 -6.91 -7.39
N LEU A 6 -13.68 -6.94 -6.89
CA LEU A 6 -14.11 -6.14 -5.76
C LEU A 6 -13.31 -6.46 -4.48
N ILE A 7 -13.15 -7.75 -4.16
CA ILE A 7 -12.39 -8.16 -2.97
C ILE A 7 -10.90 -7.80 -3.11
N GLY A 8 -10.32 -7.97 -4.30
CA GLY A 8 -8.95 -7.52 -4.58
C GLY A 8 -8.78 -6.01 -4.37
N LEU A 9 -9.73 -5.22 -4.86
CA LEU A 9 -9.70 -3.76 -4.73
C LEU A 9 -9.86 -3.31 -3.27
N ILE A 10 -10.79 -3.89 -2.52
CA ILE A 10 -10.96 -3.62 -1.08
C ILE A 10 -9.67 -3.97 -0.31
N ALA A 11 -9.07 -5.13 -0.58
CA ALA A 11 -7.82 -5.54 0.07
C ALA A 11 -6.67 -4.57 -0.25
N THR A 12 -6.64 -4.02 -1.46
CA THR A 12 -5.64 -3.00 -1.87
C THR A 12 -5.81 -1.72 -1.05
N PHE A 13 -7.03 -1.21 -0.92
CA PHE A 13 -7.31 -0.02 -0.13
C PHE A 13 -6.95 -0.22 1.35
N ILE A 14 -7.30 -1.37 1.93
CA ILE A 14 -6.94 -1.71 3.31
C ILE A 14 -5.42 -1.80 3.46
N GLY A 15 -4.73 -2.44 2.51
CA GLY A 15 -3.28 -2.59 2.54
C GLY A 15 -2.53 -1.26 2.45
N LEU A 16 -2.95 -0.37 1.55
CA LEU A 16 -2.40 0.97 1.43
C LEU A 16 -2.68 1.81 2.68
N PHE A 17 -3.90 1.73 3.24
CA PHE A 17 -4.24 2.46 4.45
C PHE A 17 -3.45 1.95 5.67
N ALA A 18 -3.27 0.63 5.80
CA ALA A 18 -2.45 0.04 6.85
C ALA A 18 -0.99 0.48 6.73
N MET A 19 -0.43 0.49 5.53
CA MET A 19 0.93 1.00 5.29
C MET A 19 1.08 2.46 5.70
N VAL A 20 0.15 3.32 5.27
CA VAL A 20 0.14 4.74 5.64
C VAL A 20 0.01 4.90 7.15
N TYR A 21 -0.87 4.14 7.79
CA TYR A 21 -1.04 4.17 9.25
C TYR A 21 0.22 3.73 10.00
N LEU A 22 0.92 2.69 9.53
CA LEU A 22 2.15 2.22 10.18
C LEU A 22 3.28 3.26 10.12
N ILE A 23 3.33 4.06 9.05
CA ILE A 23 4.40 5.06 8.87
C ILE A 23 4.01 6.39 9.51
N ALA A 24 2.77 6.86 9.30
CA ALA A 24 2.32 8.19 9.67
C ALA A 24 1.37 8.23 10.89
N GLY A 25 0.96 7.09 11.45
CA GLY A 25 -0.02 7.04 12.55
C GLY A 25 0.44 7.65 13.87
N GLY A 26 1.75 7.84 14.05
CA GLY A 26 2.32 8.57 15.18
C GLY A 26 2.45 10.08 14.97
N THR A 27 2.07 10.58 13.79
CA THR A 27 2.23 12.00 13.45
C THR A 27 1.09 12.86 14.02
N GLN A 28 1.39 14.12 14.34
CA GLN A 28 0.43 15.10 14.84
C GLN A 28 -0.40 15.73 13.71
N PHE A 29 -0.16 15.30 12.47
CA PHE A 29 -0.81 15.87 11.28
C PHE A 29 -2.23 15.33 11.11
N PRO A 30 -3.12 16.11 10.46
CA PRO A 30 -4.44 15.64 10.08
C PRO A 30 -4.41 14.40 9.16
N ILE A 31 -5.40 13.52 9.28
CA ILE A 31 -5.47 12.24 8.56
C ILE A 31 -5.37 12.39 7.03
N TYR A 32 -5.88 13.49 6.47
CA TYR A 32 -5.82 13.72 5.02
C TYR A 32 -4.38 13.97 4.50
N GLN A 33 -3.45 14.34 5.38
CA GLN A 33 -2.03 14.54 5.04
C GLN A 33 -1.20 13.26 5.21
N TRP A 34 -1.71 12.27 5.94
CA TRP A 34 -0.97 11.04 6.25
C TRP A 34 -0.43 10.30 5.02
N PRO A 35 -1.14 10.20 3.87
CA PRO A 35 -0.57 9.54 2.69
C PRO A 35 0.70 10.24 2.18
N GLN A 36 0.71 11.57 2.21
CA GLN A 36 1.86 12.36 1.81
C GLN A 36 3.01 12.20 2.82
N GLU A 37 2.70 12.29 4.11
CA GLU A 37 3.70 12.11 5.18
C GLU A 37 4.31 10.71 5.18
N ALA A 38 3.51 9.67 4.94
CA ALA A 38 3.99 8.31 4.82
C ALA A 38 4.93 8.15 3.61
N TYR A 39 4.62 8.80 2.49
CA TYR A 39 5.48 8.80 1.31
C TYR A 39 6.80 9.53 1.57
N LEU A 40 6.76 10.74 2.12
CA LEU A 40 7.95 11.52 2.44
C LEU A 40 8.80 10.85 3.54
N GLY A 41 8.17 10.22 4.53
CA GLY A 41 8.86 9.44 5.56
C GLY A 41 9.61 8.24 4.99
N LEU A 42 9.05 7.60 3.96
CA LEU A 42 9.76 6.55 3.21
C LEU A 42 10.93 7.10 2.41
N VAL A 43 10.73 8.21 1.69
CA VAL A 43 11.81 8.87 0.93
C VAL A 43 12.95 9.25 1.87
N PHE A 44 12.63 9.87 3.01
CA PHE A 44 13.58 10.22 4.05
C PHE A 44 14.33 8.98 4.56
N SER A 45 13.61 7.90 4.89
CA SER A 45 14.22 6.65 5.37
C SER A 45 15.18 6.04 4.35
N VAL A 46 14.85 6.13 3.06
CA VAL A 46 15.71 5.61 1.97
C VAL A 46 16.95 6.49 1.80
N VAL A 47 16.79 7.82 1.71
CA VAL A 47 17.92 8.75 1.63
C VAL A 47 18.85 8.59 2.82
N TRP A 48 18.28 8.55 4.03
CA TRP A 48 19.04 8.42 5.27
C TRP A 48 19.69 7.05 5.43
N GLY A 49 18.96 5.97 5.13
CA GLY A 49 19.42 4.59 5.34
C GLY A 49 20.41 4.09 4.28
N THR A 50 20.36 4.62 3.05
CA THR A 50 21.20 4.15 1.94
C THR A 50 22.17 5.20 1.40
N GLY A 51 21.99 6.47 1.76
CA GLY A 51 22.83 7.58 1.30
C GLY A 51 22.65 7.97 -0.18
N VAL A 52 21.60 7.45 -0.86
CA VAL A 52 21.33 7.76 -2.27
C VAL A 52 20.77 9.18 -2.46
N ALA A 53 20.91 9.71 -3.67
CA ALA A 53 20.34 10.99 -4.04
C ALA A 53 18.81 11.01 -3.88
N ALA A 54 18.26 12.16 -3.47
CA ALA A 54 16.83 12.34 -3.21
C ALA A 54 15.96 11.91 -4.42
N SER A 55 16.38 12.24 -5.63
CA SER A 55 15.68 11.86 -6.87
C SER A 55 15.45 10.35 -6.98
N VAL A 56 16.45 9.54 -6.62
CA VAL A 56 16.37 8.07 -6.67
C VAL A 56 15.45 7.55 -5.57
N ALA A 57 15.53 8.14 -4.37
CA ALA A 57 14.68 7.77 -3.25
C ALA A 57 13.19 8.03 -3.54
N TYR A 58 12.85 9.14 -4.20
CA TYR A 58 11.46 9.39 -4.64
C TYR A 58 10.95 8.26 -5.56
N VAL A 59 11.72 7.90 -6.58
CA VAL A 59 11.32 6.82 -7.50
C VAL A 59 11.18 5.49 -6.76
N PHE A 60 12.13 5.18 -5.88
CA PHE A 60 12.10 3.95 -5.09
C PHE A 60 10.89 3.88 -4.14
N SER A 61 10.60 4.95 -3.41
CA SER A 61 9.43 5.02 -2.53
C SER A 61 8.12 4.87 -3.31
N ALA A 62 8.02 5.45 -4.51
CA ALA A 62 6.86 5.25 -5.37
C ALA A 62 6.70 3.78 -5.78
N LEU A 63 7.81 3.11 -6.13
CA LEU A 63 7.81 1.67 -6.44
C LEU A 63 7.38 0.83 -5.22
N VAL A 64 7.75 1.22 -4.00
CA VAL A 64 7.30 0.52 -2.78
C VAL A 64 5.79 0.62 -2.62
N PHE A 65 5.18 1.80 -2.79
CA PHE A 65 3.73 1.97 -2.76
C PHE A 65 3.02 1.12 -3.81
N VAL A 66 3.53 1.11 -5.04
CA VAL A 66 2.98 0.27 -6.13
C VAL A 66 3.11 -1.21 -5.78
N THR A 67 4.23 -1.63 -5.23
CA THR A 67 4.46 -3.02 -4.84
C THR A 67 3.47 -3.46 -3.77
N VAL A 68 3.25 -2.64 -2.73
CA VAL A 68 2.26 -2.92 -1.69
C VAL A 68 0.86 -3.01 -2.29
N ALA A 69 0.50 -2.08 -3.17
CA ALA A 69 -0.80 -2.12 -3.85
C ALA A 69 -1.00 -3.42 -4.65
N VAL A 70 0.00 -3.81 -5.46
CA VAL A 70 -0.06 -5.01 -6.30
C VAL A 70 -0.11 -6.28 -5.45
N VAL A 71 0.70 -6.38 -4.39
CA VAL A 71 0.72 -7.55 -3.50
C VAL A 71 -0.61 -7.68 -2.76
N CYS A 72 -1.15 -6.60 -2.19
CA CYS A 72 -2.45 -6.60 -1.52
C CYS A 72 -3.58 -6.94 -2.49
N TYR A 73 -3.54 -6.40 -3.72
CA TYR A 73 -4.50 -6.75 -4.76
C TYR A 73 -4.43 -8.24 -5.11
N ALA A 74 -3.23 -8.79 -5.34
CA ALA A 74 -3.04 -10.18 -5.70
C ALA A 74 -3.55 -11.12 -4.59
N ILE A 75 -3.28 -10.80 -3.33
CA ILE A 75 -3.79 -11.55 -2.18
C ILE A 75 -5.33 -11.48 -2.13
N GLY A 76 -5.92 -10.29 -2.19
CA GLY A 76 -7.37 -10.11 -2.16
C GLY A 76 -8.08 -10.76 -3.35
N TYR A 77 -7.49 -10.67 -4.55
CA TYR A 77 -8.02 -11.31 -5.75
C TYR A 77 -8.00 -12.83 -5.63
N LYS A 78 -6.92 -13.42 -5.09
CA LYS A 78 -6.82 -14.86 -4.84
C LYS A 78 -7.85 -15.31 -3.81
N ILE A 79 -8.03 -14.56 -2.71
CA ILE A 79 -9.05 -14.83 -1.68
C ILE A 79 -10.46 -14.75 -2.27
N GLY A 80 -10.74 -13.71 -3.08
CA GLY A 80 -12.02 -13.57 -3.77
C GLY A 80 -12.30 -14.71 -4.75
N GLY A 81 -11.26 -15.23 -5.41
CA GLY A 81 -11.35 -16.43 -6.25
C GLY A 81 -11.72 -17.68 -5.47
N LEU A 82 -11.10 -17.90 -4.31
CA LEU A 82 -11.38 -19.04 -3.44
C LEU A 82 -12.79 -18.98 -2.85
N LEU A 83 -13.22 -17.82 -2.34
CA LEU A 83 -14.57 -17.62 -1.81
C LEU A 83 -15.66 -17.85 -2.87
N SER A 84 -15.43 -17.36 -4.09
CA SER A 84 -16.33 -17.59 -5.23
C SER A 84 -16.40 -19.06 -5.63
N SER A 85 -15.30 -19.81 -5.54
CA SER A 85 -15.29 -21.26 -5.80
C SER A 85 -15.99 -22.05 -4.69
N LYS A 86 -15.88 -21.61 -3.44
CA LYS A 86 -16.48 -22.29 -2.28
C LYS A 86 -18.00 -22.08 -2.19
N SER A 87 -18.52 -21.01 -2.80
CA SER A 87 -19.96 -20.72 -2.84
C SER A 87 -20.74 -21.58 -3.85
N GLN A 88 -20.06 -22.35 -4.71
CA GLN A 88 -20.68 -23.25 -5.70
C GLN A 88 -20.52 -24.75 -5.35
N ALA A 89 -19.91 -25.07 -4.21
CA ALA A 89 -19.81 -26.43 -3.66
C ALA A 89 -20.75 -26.56 -2.46
#